data_AF-A0A1H5M0E0-F1
#
_entry.id   AF-A0A1H5M0E0-F1
#
_cell.length_a   1.000
_cell.length_b   1.000
_cell.length_c   1.000
_cell.angle_alpha   90.00
_cell.angle_beta   90.00
_cell.angle_gamma   90.00
#
_symmetry.space_group_name_H-M   'P 1'
#
loop_
_entity.id
_entity.type
_entity.pdbx_description
1 polymer ?
#
loop_
_entity_poly.entity_id
_entity_poly.type
_entity_poly.pdbx_seq_one_letter_code
_entity_poly.pdbx_strand_id
1 'polypeptide(L)'
;MISAVTEAATAAPLAALLPARQGKAWKVGTAPLYGPRNHAATSRITDGRRSLLVVEEGNRVELYGERPDLFPYTPDVVVDSTDPASVATLATRALRWLLADLDAATIREAAAEKGWHHVLHAKGTALTEFGFHLIDQGVSPASTERPDGPGIKWASASGAEWGVWANGAGSNYSLTYEGPMSGLYGALPVLLPALHGHVPTDAGSPFTRHLTDRFPQLRPVDADEVEFGGYQDLHGWIALPSRAELSDPVTDSTRVCAQVAPAGVDFLLAAAAHLV
;
A
#
# COMPACT_ATOMS: atom_id res chain seq x y z
N MET A 1 -32.39 -11.84 -25.68
CA MET A 1 -32.60 -10.57 -24.96
C MET A 1 -31.23 -10.19 -24.40
N ILE A 2 -30.56 -9.20 -25.00
CA ILE A 2 -29.22 -8.80 -24.56
C ILE A 2 -29.44 -7.91 -23.33
N SER A 3 -29.05 -8.39 -22.15
CA SER A 3 -29.12 -7.62 -20.89
C SER A 3 -28.29 -6.35 -21.08
N ALA A 4 -28.89 -5.18 -20.85
CA ALA A 4 -28.12 -3.94 -20.80
C ALA A 4 -27.12 -4.07 -19.65
N VAL A 5 -25.83 -3.98 -19.95
CA VAL A 5 -24.79 -3.87 -18.92
C VAL A 5 -24.93 -2.45 -18.37
N THR A 6 -25.44 -2.31 -17.16
CA THR A 6 -25.44 -1.03 -16.45
C THR A 6 -24.03 -0.76 -15.92
N GLU A 7 -23.56 0.49 -16.04
CA GLU A 7 -22.25 0.88 -15.52
C GLU A 7 -22.31 1.03 -13.99
N ALA A 8 -21.26 0.60 -13.30
CA ALA A 8 -21.13 0.74 -11.85
C ALA A 8 -20.87 2.21 -11.49
N ALA A 9 -21.73 2.79 -10.65
CA ALA A 9 -21.64 4.21 -10.28
C ALA A 9 -20.34 4.55 -9.52
N THR A 10 -19.80 3.58 -8.78
CA THR A 10 -18.58 3.69 -7.97
C THR A 10 -17.30 3.74 -8.81
N ALA A 11 -17.34 3.31 -10.08
CA ALA A 11 -16.14 3.17 -10.88
C ALA A 11 -15.41 4.49 -11.16
N ALA A 12 -16.13 5.55 -11.51
CA ALA A 12 -15.53 6.87 -11.77
C ALA A 12 -14.97 7.53 -10.49
N PRO A 13 -15.71 7.57 -9.36
CA PRO A 13 -15.15 8.01 -8.08
C PRO A 13 -13.91 7.23 -7.65
N LEU A 14 -13.92 5.90 -7.79
CA LEU A 14 -12.76 5.07 -7.45
C LEU A 14 -11.56 5.39 -8.36
N ALA A 15 -11.77 5.50 -9.69
CA ALA A 15 -10.72 5.86 -10.64
C ALA A 15 -10.02 7.19 -10.29
N ALA A 16 -10.79 8.17 -9.80
CA ALA A 16 -10.27 9.49 -9.43
C ALA A 16 -9.40 9.47 -8.16
N LEU A 17 -9.56 8.46 -7.30
CA LEU A 17 -8.75 8.30 -6.08
C LEU A 17 -7.46 7.50 -6.29
N LEU A 18 -7.32 6.82 -7.44
CA LEU A 18 -6.11 6.06 -7.75
C LEU A 18 -5.05 6.97 -8.41
N PRO A 19 -3.77 6.86 -8.03
CA PRO A 19 -2.71 7.70 -8.56
C PRO A 19 -2.51 7.42 -10.05
N ALA A 20 -2.23 8.49 -10.79
CA ALA A 20 -1.76 8.38 -12.16
C ALA A 20 -0.32 7.87 -12.16
N ARG A 21 0.00 6.98 -13.10
CA ARG A 21 1.37 6.49 -13.32
C ARG A 21 1.88 6.92 -14.67
N GLN A 22 3.07 7.50 -14.71
CA GLN A 22 3.74 7.98 -15.93
C GLN A 22 2.81 8.91 -16.75
N GLY A 23 2.07 9.78 -16.06
CA GLY A 23 1.08 10.68 -16.66
C GLY A 23 -0.20 10.00 -17.17
N LYS A 24 -0.42 8.71 -16.88
CA LYS A 24 -1.63 7.97 -17.25
C LYS A 24 -2.54 7.81 -16.04
N ALA A 25 -3.67 8.53 -16.05
CA ALA A 25 -4.74 8.34 -15.10
C ALA A 25 -5.54 7.06 -15.39
N TRP A 26 -6.19 6.53 -14.36
CA TRP A 26 -7.14 5.43 -14.48
C TRP A 26 -8.37 5.88 -15.29
N LYS A 27 -8.79 5.05 -16.23
CA LYS A 27 -9.95 5.32 -17.10
C LYS A 27 -11.02 4.29 -16.87
N VAL A 28 -12.26 4.77 -16.79
CA VAL A 28 -13.45 3.91 -16.78
C VAL A 28 -13.77 3.52 -18.22
N GLY A 29 -14.08 2.25 -18.43
CA GLY A 29 -14.52 1.70 -19.70
C GLY A 29 -15.53 0.58 -19.49
N THR A 30 -16.00 0.05 -20.61
CA THR A 30 -16.97 -1.04 -20.62
C THR A 30 -16.34 -2.32 -20.07
N ALA A 31 -17.05 -2.98 -19.17
CA ALA A 31 -16.66 -4.28 -18.64
C ALA A 31 -16.74 -5.37 -19.73
N PRO A 32 -15.99 -6.49 -19.59
CA PRO A 32 -16.17 -7.65 -20.43
C PRO A 32 -17.62 -8.13 -20.42
N LEU A 33 -18.12 -8.63 -21.56
CA LEU A 33 -19.49 -9.13 -21.71
C LEU A 33 -19.82 -10.32 -20.77
N TYR A 34 -18.79 -10.98 -20.22
CA TYR A 34 -18.87 -12.00 -19.19
C TYR A 34 -18.49 -11.39 -17.83
N GLY A 35 -19.48 -10.83 -17.13
CA GLY A 35 -19.28 -10.30 -15.78
C GLY A 35 -19.17 -11.41 -14.73
N PRO A 36 -18.50 -11.15 -13.59
CA PRO A 36 -18.40 -12.12 -12.48
C PRO A 36 -19.74 -12.35 -11.78
N ARG A 37 -20.69 -11.41 -11.93
CA ARG A 37 -22.06 -11.47 -11.43
C ARG A 37 -23.02 -11.24 -12.59
N ASN A 38 -24.00 -12.13 -12.73
CA ASN A 38 -25.02 -11.97 -13.75
C ASN A 38 -25.92 -10.78 -13.39
N HIS A 39 -26.16 -9.88 -14.34
CA HIS A 39 -27.04 -8.71 -14.20
C HIS A 39 -26.62 -7.64 -13.19
N ALA A 40 -25.41 -7.72 -12.63
CA ALA A 40 -24.87 -6.67 -11.77
C ALA A 40 -24.34 -5.49 -12.61
N ALA A 41 -24.43 -4.27 -12.07
CA ALA A 41 -23.81 -3.12 -12.71
C ALA A 41 -22.29 -3.30 -12.64
N THR A 42 -21.61 -3.24 -13.79
CA THR A 42 -20.19 -3.59 -13.88
C THR A 42 -19.46 -2.59 -14.78
N SER A 43 -18.33 -2.10 -14.29
CA SER A 43 -17.42 -1.25 -15.05
C SER A 43 -15.98 -1.74 -14.91
N ARG A 44 -15.19 -1.53 -15.97
CA ARG A 44 -13.76 -1.77 -15.95
C ARG A 44 -13.02 -0.46 -15.71
N ILE A 45 -12.05 -0.46 -14.81
CA ILE A 45 -11.10 0.64 -14.62
C ILE A 45 -9.71 0.17 -15.05
N THR A 46 -9.00 0.95 -15.86
CA THR A 46 -7.66 0.58 -16.34
C THR A 46 -6.72 1.77 -16.48
N ASP A 47 -5.43 1.54 -16.19
CA ASP A 47 -4.33 2.46 -16.50
C ASP A 47 -3.63 2.11 -17.84
N GLY A 48 -4.17 1.11 -18.56
CA GLY A 48 -3.62 0.54 -19.78
C GLY A 48 -2.62 -0.61 -19.58
N ARG A 49 -2.21 -0.87 -18.33
CA ARG A 49 -1.35 -2.01 -17.96
C ARG A 49 -2.08 -2.97 -17.02
N ARG A 50 -2.75 -2.44 -16.01
CA ARG A 50 -3.54 -3.16 -15.02
C ARG A 50 -5.01 -2.81 -15.21
N SER A 51 -5.88 -3.72 -14.81
CA SER A 51 -7.31 -3.48 -14.85
C SER A 51 -7.97 -4.01 -13.60
N LEU A 52 -9.01 -3.29 -13.17
CA LEU A 52 -9.88 -3.65 -12.08
C LEU A 52 -11.31 -3.74 -12.62
N LEU A 53 -12.10 -4.69 -12.12
CA LEU A 53 -13.54 -4.72 -12.33
C LEU A 53 -14.23 -4.24 -11.06
N VAL A 54 -15.12 -3.26 -11.21
CA VAL A 54 -16.01 -2.77 -10.16
C VAL A 54 -17.40 -3.31 -10.44
N VAL A 55 -17.95 -4.03 -9.47
CA VAL A 55 -19.24 -4.71 -9.59
C VAL A 55 -20.13 -4.25 -8.44
N GLU A 56 -21.32 -3.79 -8.75
CA GLU A 56 -22.33 -3.37 -7.76
C GLU A 56 -23.49 -4.36 -7.79
N GLU A 57 -23.72 -5.03 -6.66
CA GLU A 57 -24.78 -6.01 -6.51
C GLU A 57 -25.46 -5.85 -5.13
N GLY A 58 -26.74 -5.49 -5.14
CA GLY A 58 -27.48 -5.21 -3.91
C GLY A 58 -26.82 -4.08 -3.10
N ASN A 59 -26.49 -4.35 -1.84
CA ASN A 59 -25.85 -3.39 -0.95
C ASN A 59 -24.32 -3.52 -0.90
N ARG A 60 -23.69 -4.12 -1.92
CA ARG A 60 -22.25 -4.37 -1.94
C ARG A 60 -21.59 -3.79 -3.16
N VAL A 61 -20.38 -3.28 -2.97
CA VAL A 61 -19.45 -2.99 -4.06
C VAL A 61 -18.30 -3.98 -3.96
N GLU A 62 -18.14 -4.77 -5.01
CA GLU A 62 -17.11 -5.78 -5.17
C GLU A 62 -16.03 -5.25 -6.13
N LEU A 63 -14.77 -5.45 -5.78
CA LEU A 63 -13.61 -5.09 -6.60
C LEU A 63 -12.82 -6.35 -6.92
N TYR A 64 -12.46 -6.50 -8.19
CA TYR A 64 -11.66 -7.61 -8.69
C TYR A 64 -10.43 -7.07 -9.41
N GLY A 65 -9.26 -7.64 -9.17
CA GLY A 65 -8.08 -7.48 -10.00
C GLY A 65 -8.17 -8.42 -11.21
N GLU A 66 -8.11 -7.86 -12.42
CA GLU A 66 -8.03 -8.69 -13.62
C GLU A 66 -6.67 -9.36 -13.71
N ARG A 67 -6.67 -10.70 -13.70
CA ARG A 67 -5.49 -11.55 -13.84
C ARG A 67 -5.72 -12.43 -15.08
N PRO A 68 -4.79 -12.48 -16.05
CA PRO A 68 -5.01 -13.18 -17.33
C PRO A 68 -5.44 -14.64 -17.19
N ASP A 69 -4.93 -15.33 -16.17
CA ASP A 69 -5.17 -16.77 -15.95
C ASP A 69 -6.27 -17.08 -14.93
N LEU A 70 -6.92 -16.07 -14.36
CA LEU A 70 -7.92 -16.24 -13.31
C LEU A 70 -9.26 -15.66 -13.73
N PHE A 71 -10.27 -16.52 -13.81
CA PHE A 71 -11.65 -16.03 -13.91
C PHE A 71 -12.07 -15.42 -12.56
N PRO A 72 -12.58 -14.17 -12.53
CA PRO A 72 -12.85 -13.44 -11.30
C PRO A 72 -14.12 -13.94 -10.58
N TYR A 73 -14.10 -15.13 -9.99
CA TYR A 73 -15.27 -15.65 -9.25
C TYR A 73 -15.37 -15.15 -7.81
N THR A 74 -14.23 -14.83 -7.19
CA THR A 74 -14.15 -14.32 -5.81
C THR A 74 -13.65 -12.88 -5.83
N PRO A 75 -14.37 -11.93 -5.22
CA PRO A 75 -13.91 -10.55 -5.15
C PRO A 75 -12.66 -10.43 -4.30
N ASP A 76 -11.73 -9.58 -4.73
CA ASP A 76 -10.52 -9.24 -3.98
C ASP A 76 -10.85 -8.29 -2.81
N VAL A 77 -11.79 -7.36 -3.00
CA VAL A 77 -12.28 -6.46 -1.96
C VAL A 77 -13.79 -6.39 -2.03
N VAL A 78 -14.45 -6.37 -0.87
CA VAL A 78 -15.90 -6.15 -0.74
C VAL A 78 -16.13 -5.07 0.29
N VAL A 79 -16.97 -4.10 -0.04
CA VAL A 79 -17.43 -3.06 0.90
C VAL A 79 -18.96 -2.97 0.87
N ASP A 80 -19.53 -2.47 1.95
CA ASP A 80 -20.94 -2.10 1.99
C ASP A 80 -21.13 -0.80 1.21
N SER A 81 -22.01 -0.82 0.20
CA SER A 81 -22.32 0.35 -0.63
C SER A 81 -23.06 1.46 0.15
N THR A 82 -23.65 1.13 1.29
CA THR A 82 -24.36 2.09 2.14
C THR A 82 -23.43 2.88 3.06
N ASP A 83 -22.17 2.45 3.20
CA ASP A 83 -21.14 3.19 3.91
C ASP A 83 -20.75 4.44 3.10
N PRO A 84 -20.87 5.67 3.65
CA PRO A 84 -20.43 6.88 2.98
C PRO A 84 -18.93 6.90 2.65
N ALA A 85 -18.12 6.07 3.33
CA ALA A 85 -16.69 5.93 3.07
C ALA A 85 -16.34 4.76 2.13
N SER A 86 -17.33 4.06 1.56
CA SER A 86 -17.14 2.86 0.72
C SER A 86 -16.09 3.03 -0.39
N VAL A 87 -16.15 4.13 -1.15
CA VAL A 87 -15.19 4.43 -2.23
C VAL A 87 -13.77 4.65 -1.69
N ALA A 88 -13.63 5.38 -0.58
CA ALA A 88 -12.33 5.63 0.05
C ALA A 88 -11.74 4.34 0.63
N THR A 89 -12.57 3.49 1.21
CA THR A 89 -12.18 2.16 1.71
C THR A 89 -11.72 1.26 0.56
N LEU A 90 -12.44 1.25 -0.56
CA LEU A 90 -12.03 0.53 -1.78
C LEU A 90 -10.68 1.01 -2.30
N ALA A 91 -10.49 2.33 -2.44
CA ALA A 91 -9.23 2.91 -2.91
C ALA A 91 -8.08 2.54 -1.97
N THR A 92 -8.29 2.65 -0.66
CA THR A 92 -7.30 2.28 0.37
C THR A 92 -6.88 0.81 0.25
N ARG A 93 -7.84 -0.11 0.14
CA ARG A 93 -7.55 -1.55 0.00
C ARG A 93 -6.90 -1.87 -1.35
N ALA A 94 -7.30 -1.19 -2.41
CA ALA A 94 -6.69 -1.33 -3.73
C ALA A 94 -5.21 -0.91 -3.71
N LEU A 95 -4.90 0.25 -3.12
CA LEU A 95 -3.54 0.78 -3.01
C LEU A 95 -2.64 -0.09 -2.14
N ARG A 96 -3.11 -0.48 -0.96
CA ARG A 96 -2.31 -1.20 0.05
C ARG A 96 -1.96 -2.62 -0.35
N TRP A 97 -2.79 -3.27 -1.16
CA TRP A 97 -2.58 -4.67 -1.51
C TRP A 97 -2.87 -5.01 -2.96
N LEU A 98 -4.08 -4.76 -3.48
CA LEU A 98 -4.49 -5.33 -4.77
C LEU A 98 -3.58 -4.89 -5.93
N LEU A 99 -3.24 -3.60 -6.01
CA LEU A 99 -2.36 -3.10 -7.07
C LEU A 99 -0.93 -3.65 -6.93
N ALA A 100 -0.46 -3.82 -5.69
CA ALA A 100 0.81 -4.46 -5.40
C ALA A 100 0.81 -5.94 -5.83
N ASP A 101 -0.28 -6.67 -5.62
CA ASP A 101 -0.43 -8.07 -6.06
C ASP A 101 -0.42 -8.19 -7.60
N LEU A 102 -1.15 -7.30 -8.30
CA LEU A 102 -1.16 -7.24 -9.76
C LEU A 102 0.23 -6.89 -10.34
N ASP A 103 0.95 -5.97 -9.71
CA ASP A 103 2.33 -5.67 -10.08
C ASP A 103 3.26 -6.86 -9.84
N ALA A 104 3.10 -7.58 -8.73
CA ALA A 104 3.90 -8.77 -8.43
C ALA A 104 3.68 -9.89 -9.46
N ALA A 105 2.45 -10.10 -9.92
CA ALA A 105 2.15 -11.03 -11.01
C ALA A 105 2.85 -10.62 -12.31
N THR A 106 2.73 -9.34 -12.69
CA THR A 106 3.39 -8.79 -13.89
C THR A 106 4.92 -8.89 -13.79
N ILE A 107 5.49 -8.68 -12.61
CA ILE A 107 6.93 -8.81 -12.35
C ILE A 107 7.40 -10.25 -12.56
N ARG A 108 6.65 -11.24 -12.06
CA ARG A 108 7.00 -12.65 -12.24
C ARG A 108 6.98 -13.06 -13.72
N GLU A 109 5.97 -12.64 -14.46
CA GLU A 109 5.87 -12.86 -15.90
C GLU A 109 7.02 -12.18 -16.65
N ALA A 110 7.26 -10.89 -16.40
CA ALA A 110 8.37 -10.16 -17.01
C ALA A 110 9.74 -10.76 -16.68
N ALA A 111 9.94 -11.27 -15.46
CA ALA A 111 11.18 -11.96 -15.07
C ALA A 111 11.37 -13.24 -15.88
N ALA A 112 10.31 -14.02 -16.09
CA ALA A 112 10.35 -15.25 -16.87
C ALA A 112 10.58 -15.00 -18.36
N GLU A 113 9.95 -13.98 -18.94
CA GLU A 113 10.01 -13.69 -20.38
C GLU A 113 11.21 -12.84 -20.79
N LYS A 114 11.56 -11.83 -19.99
CA LYS A 114 12.52 -10.78 -20.35
C LYS A 114 13.74 -10.74 -19.43
N GLY A 115 13.74 -11.53 -18.36
CA GLY A 115 14.84 -11.61 -17.40
C GLY A 115 14.83 -10.52 -16.33
N TRP A 116 15.60 -10.77 -15.26
CA TRP A 116 15.65 -9.90 -14.07
C TRP A 116 16.12 -8.47 -14.31
N HIS A 117 17.01 -8.26 -15.28
CA HIS A 117 17.49 -6.92 -15.63
C HIS A 117 16.34 -5.99 -16.07
N HIS A 118 15.36 -6.51 -16.79
CA HIS A 118 14.19 -5.75 -17.23
C HIS A 118 13.29 -5.36 -16.05
N VAL A 119 13.12 -6.27 -15.09
CA VAL A 119 12.38 -5.99 -13.85
C VAL A 119 13.07 -4.89 -13.04
N LEU A 120 14.38 -4.99 -12.84
CA LEU A 120 15.14 -3.99 -12.09
C LEU A 120 15.08 -2.61 -12.76
N HIS A 121 15.17 -2.55 -14.09
CA HIS A 121 15.00 -1.31 -14.84
C HIS A 121 13.59 -0.70 -14.64
N ALA A 122 12.54 -1.52 -14.72
CA ALA A 122 11.17 -1.08 -14.49
C ALA A 122 10.97 -0.56 -13.05
N LYS A 123 11.58 -1.23 -12.07
CA LYS A 123 11.57 -0.78 -10.68
C LYS A 123 12.33 0.53 -10.48
N GLY A 124 13.50 0.69 -11.10
CA GLY A 124 14.25 1.94 -11.09
C GLY A 124 13.47 3.11 -11.70
N THR A 125 12.71 2.86 -12.77
CA THR A 125 11.82 3.86 -13.38
C THR A 125 10.72 4.30 -12.41
N ALA A 126 10.11 3.35 -11.69
CA ALA A 126 9.09 3.64 -10.68
C ALA A 126 9.66 4.37 -9.44
N LEU A 127 10.88 4.03 -9.01
CA LEU A 127 11.58 4.80 -7.96
C LEU A 127 11.90 6.23 -8.40
N THR A 128 12.24 6.42 -9.67
CA THR A 128 12.48 7.76 -10.23
C THR A 128 11.20 8.60 -10.22
N GLU A 129 10.08 8.00 -10.63
CA GLU A 129 8.75 8.63 -10.56
C GLU A 129 8.38 9.02 -9.12
N PHE A 130 8.55 8.10 -8.16
CA PHE A 130 8.31 8.40 -6.75
C PHE A 130 9.29 9.47 -6.21
N GLY A 131 10.55 9.45 -6.63
CA GLY A 131 11.53 10.48 -6.28
C GLY A 131 11.14 11.88 -6.75
N PHE A 132 10.62 12.02 -7.98
CA PHE A 132 10.07 13.30 -8.43
C PHE A 132 8.86 13.72 -7.61
N HIS A 133 7.98 12.78 -7.27
CA HIS A 133 6.83 13.10 -6.43
C HIS A 133 7.24 13.58 -5.02
N LEU A 134 8.28 12.99 -4.45
CA LEU A 134 8.90 13.45 -3.20
C LEU A 134 9.49 14.87 -3.34
N ILE A 135 10.15 15.18 -4.46
CA ILE A 135 10.64 16.53 -4.76
C ILE A 135 9.48 17.53 -4.81
N ASP A 136 8.34 17.17 -5.40
CA ASP A 136 7.14 18.03 -5.42
C ASP A 136 6.58 18.27 -3.99
N GLN A 137 6.82 17.34 -3.06
CA GLN A 137 6.52 17.53 -1.63
C GLN A 137 7.60 18.31 -0.85
N GLY A 138 8.66 18.75 -1.52
CA GLY A 138 9.70 19.60 -0.94
C GLY A 138 10.87 18.86 -0.28
N VAL A 139 10.98 17.53 -0.42
CA VAL A 139 12.13 16.78 0.09
C VAL A 139 13.16 16.53 -1.01
N SER A 140 14.41 16.24 -0.61
CA SER A 140 15.52 15.94 -1.53
C SER A 140 15.91 14.47 -1.44
N PRO A 141 15.32 13.58 -2.25
CA PRO A 141 15.71 12.18 -2.28
C PRO A 141 17.05 11.97 -2.98
N ALA A 142 17.88 11.11 -2.40
CA ALA A 142 19.14 10.66 -2.95
C ALA A 142 19.02 9.20 -3.42
N SER A 143 19.44 8.93 -4.65
CA SER A 143 19.58 7.56 -5.14
C SER A 143 20.67 6.82 -4.38
N THR A 144 20.45 5.54 -4.12
CA THR A 144 21.36 4.69 -3.38
C THR A 144 21.22 3.25 -3.88
N GLU A 145 22.29 2.48 -3.78
CA GLU A 145 22.27 1.06 -4.10
C GLU A 145 22.48 0.25 -2.82
N ARG A 146 21.75 -0.86 -2.70
CA ARG A 146 21.99 -1.90 -1.71
C ARG A 146 22.20 -3.25 -2.43
N PRO A 147 22.76 -4.25 -1.74
CA PRO A 147 22.92 -5.59 -2.32
C PRO A 147 21.62 -6.21 -2.86
N ASP A 148 20.47 -5.81 -2.32
CA ASP A 148 19.14 -6.30 -2.68
C ASP A 148 18.44 -5.50 -3.78
N GLY A 149 19.00 -4.35 -4.20
CA GLY A 149 18.50 -3.57 -5.33
C GLY A 149 18.70 -2.06 -5.22
N PRO A 150 18.21 -1.30 -6.23
CA PRO A 150 18.22 0.16 -6.18
C PRO A 150 17.24 0.67 -5.12
N GLY A 151 17.53 1.85 -4.59
CA GLY A 151 16.66 2.53 -3.65
C GLY A 151 16.82 4.04 -3.70
N ILE A 152 15.96 4.71 -2.94
CA ILE A 152 16.07 6.14 -2.67
C ILE A 152 15.98 6.37 -1.16
N LYS A 153 16.72 7.35 -0.65
CA LYS A 153 16.69 7.80 0.75
C LYS A 153 16.43 9.29 0.82
N TRP A 154 15.78 9.75 1.87
CA TRP A 154 15.61 11.17 2.14
C TRP A 154 15.52 11.42 3.64
N ALA A 155 15.80 12.65 4.04
CA ALA A 155 15.57 13.10 5.41
C ALA A 155 14.25 13.87 5.47
N SER A 156 13.43 13.60 6.48
CA SER A 156 12.25 14.42 6.81
C SER A 156 12.66 15.71 7.53
N ALA A 157 11.73 16.64 7.65
CA ALA A 157 11.95 17.88 8.42
C ALA A 157 12.28 17.61 9.92
N SER A 158 11.86 16.46 10.46
CA SER A 158 12.16 16.04 11.83
C SER A 158 13.56 15.43 12.01
N GLY A 159 14.35 15.34 10.94
CA GLY A 159 15.67 14.72 10.94
C GLY A 159 15.64 13.18 10.93
N ALA A 160 14.47 12.59 10.64
CA ALA A 160 14.37 11.15 10.44
C ALA A 160 14.82 10.78 9.02
N GLU A 161 15.42 9.61 8.88
CA GLU A 161 15.79 9.05 7.59
C GLU A 161 14.70 8.08 7.11
N TRP A 162 14.15 8.36 5.94
CA TRP A 162 13.29 7.45 5.20
C TRP A 162 14.07 6.81 4.05
N GLY A 163 13.66 5.61 3.67
CA GLY A 163 14.17 4.95 2.47
C GLY A 163 13.15 4.05 1.82
N VAL A 164 13.20 3.95 0.49
CA VAL A 164 12.45 2.96 -0.28
C VAL A 164 13.42 2.09 -1.06
N TRP A 165 13.23 0.79 -0.97
CA TRP A 165 14.13 -0.22 -1.54
C TRP A 165 13.36 -1.10 -2.51
N ALA A 166 13.87 -1.22 -3.73
CA ALA A 166 13.42 -2.25 -4.66
C ALA A 166 13.95 -3.60 -4.17
N ASN A 167 13.14 -4.30 -3.39
CA ASN A 167 13.50 -5.64 -2.93
C ASN A 167 13.70 -6.59 -4.14
N GLY A 168 14.51 -7.63 -3.96
CA GLY A 168 14.79 -8.65 -4.97
C GLY A 168 13.58 -9.51 -5.39
N ALA A 169 13.87 -10.73 -5.86
CA ALA A 169 13.07 -11.54 -6.80
C ALA A 169 11.59 -11.92 -6.50
N GLY A 170 10.91 -11.31 -5.52
CA GLY A 170 9.53 -11.64 -5.18
C GLY A 170 8.68 -10.57 -4.51
N SER A 171 9.23 -9.39 -4.17
CA SER A 171 8.43 -8.31 -3.54
C SER A 171 8.52 -7.01 -4.32
N ASN A 172 7.59 -6.08 -4.10
CA ASN A 172 7.55 -4.79 -4.79
C ASN A 172 8.63 -3.86 -4.24
N TYR A 173 8.32 -3.16 -3.15
CA TYR A 173 9.26 -2.30 -2.42
C TYR A 173 9.16 -2.53 -0.91
N SER A 174 10.21 -2.17 -0.18
CA SER A 174 10.11 -1.93 1.26
C SER A 174 10.33 -0.46 1.57
N LEU A 175 9.50 0.10 2.44
CA LEU A 175 9.69 1.42 3.03
C LEU A 175 10.37 1.23 4.38
N THR A 176 11.44 1.97 4.64
CA THR A 176 12.16 1.96 5.91
C THR A 176 12.16 3.34 6.53
N TYR A 177 12.19 3.37 7.85
CA TYR A 177 12.28 4.58 8.65
C TYR A 177 13.32 4.39 9.75
N GLU A 178 14.13 5.40 10.00
CA GLU A 178 14.99 5.49 11.17
C GLU A 178 14.94 6.91 11.74
N GLY A 179 14.49 7.08 12.97
CA GLY A 179 14.34 8.41 13.55
C GLY A 179 13.52 8.43 14.84
N PRO A 180 13.14 9.61 15.35
CA PRO A 180 12.29 9.71 16.53
C PRO A 180 10.89 9.16 16.28
N MET A 181 10.26 8.55 17.26
CA MET A 181 8.92 7.97 17.12
C MET A 181 7.87 8.99 16.62
N SER A 182 7.99 10.25 17.03
CA SER A 182 7.14 11.37 16.56
C SER A 182 7.10 11.54 15.04
N GLY A 183 8.19 11.24 14.34
CA GLY A 183 8.23 11.34 12.88
C GLY A 183 7.39 10.28 12.17
N LEU A 184 6.98 9.21 12.84
CA LEU A 184 6.08 8.20 12.28
C LEU A 184 4.61 8.60 12.37
N TYR A 185 4.21 9.48 13.29
CA TYR A 185 2.79 9.70 13.59
C TYR A 185 1.99 10.30 12.44
N GLY A 186 2.63 11.05 11.53
CA GLY A 186 1.99 11.52 10.31
C GLY A 186 1.75 10.40 9.28
N ALA A 187 2.63 9.40 9.25
CA ALA A 187 2.59 8.28 8.30
C ALA A 187 1.73 7.11 8.78
N LEU A 188 1.74 6.79 10.09
CA LEU A 188 1.07 5.62 10.64
C LEU A 188 -0.42 5.52 10.30
N PRO A 189 -1.23 6.60 10.30
CA PRO A 189 -2.63 6.52 9.87
C PRO A 189 -2.83 5.98 8.46
N VAL A 190 -1.85 6.19 7.56
CA VAL A 190 -1.88 5.71 6.17
C VAL A 190 -1.28 4.30 6.05
N LEU A 191 -0.26 4.00 6.85
CA LEU A 191 0.46 2.72 6.84
C LEU A 191 -0.30 1.60 7.57
N LEU A 192 -1.02 1.92 8.65
CA LEU A 192 -1.66 0.93 9.52
C LEU A 192 -3.02 0.50 8.99
N PRO A 193 -3.39 -0.79 9.09
CA PRO A 193 -4.69 -1.24 8.63
C PRO A 193 -5.82 -0.58 9.42
N ALA A 194 -7.06 -0.67 8.93
CA ALA A 194 -8.22 -0.27 9.69
C ALA A 194 -8.28 -1.04 11.02
N LEU A 195 -8.76 -0.40 12.09
CA LEU A 195 -8.86 -1.02 13.41
C LEU A 195 -9.93 -2.12 13.40
N HIS A 196 -9.50 -3.39 13.49
CA HIS A 196 -10.42 -4.52 13.56
C HIS A 196 -10.65 -4.93 15.02
N GLY A 197 -11.38 -4.11 15.78
CA GLY A 197 -11.89 -4.48 17.11
C GLY A 197 -10.87 -5.05 18.10
N HIS A 198 -9.57 -4.84 17.87
CA HIS A 198 -8.52 -5.40 18.69
C HIS A 198 -8.39 -4.56 19.94
N VAL A 199 -8.56 -5.20 21.09
CA VAL A 199 -8.27 -4.62 22.39
C VAL A 199 -6.97 -5.29 22.84
N PRO A 200 -5.86 -4.56 23.00
CA PRO A 200 -4.62 -5.12 23.49
C PRO A 200 -4.86 -5.83 24.83
N THR A 201 -4.56 -7.12 24.91
CA THR A 201 -4.76 -7.92 26.14
C THR A 201 -3.51 -8.02 27.01
N ASP A 202 -2.35 -7.64 26.48
CA ASP A 202 -1.07 -7.79 27.18
C ASP A 202 -0.57 -6.48 27.80
N ALA A 203 -0.03 -6.60 29.01
CA ALA A 203 0.73 -5.55 29.68
C ALA A 203 2.09 -5.40 28.98
N GLY A 204 2.11 -4.70 27.84
CA GLY A 204 3.32 -4.43 27.06
C GLY A 204 4.40 -3.68 27.86
N SER A 205 5.63 -3.68 27.34
CA SER A 205 6.71 -2.84 27.88
C SER A 205 6.33 -1.36 27.82
N PRO A 206 7.05 -0.46 28.52
CA PRO A 206 6.84 0.99 28.34
C PRO A 206 6.90 1.43 26.88
N PHE A 207 7.78 0.82 26.07
CA PHE A 207 7.92 1.11 24.64
C PHE A 207 6.68 0.67 23.84
N THR A 208 6.29 -0.60 23.96
CA THR A 208 5.18 -1.11 23.16
C THR A 208 3.86 -0.47 23.55
N ARG A 209 3.63 -0.21 24.85
CA ARG A 209 2.45 0.53 25.32
C ARG A 209 2.39 1.96 24.77
N HIS A 210 3.52 2.68 24.75
CA HIS A 210 3.56 4.04 24.21
C HIS A 210 3.09 4.11 22.75
N LEU A 211 3.35 3.06 21.97
CA LEU A 211 2.87 2.93 20.60
C LEU A 211 1.42 2.43 20.53
N THR A 212 1.07 1.34 21.23
CA THR A 212 -0.24 0.70 21.12
C THR A 212 -1.37 1.52 21.72
N ASP A 213 -1.10 2.36 22.74
CA ASP A 213 -2.08 3.27 23.31
C ASP A 213 -2.54 4.33 22.29
N ARG A 214 -1.65 4.73 21.37
CA ARG A 214 -1.96 5.68 20.29
C ARG A 214 -2.45 5.00 19.02
N PHE A 215 -1.92 3.81 18.73
CA PHE A 215 -2.24 3.03 17.53
C PHE A 215 -2.59 1.59 17.90
N PRO A 216 -3.86 1.32 18.26
CA PRO A 216 -4.28 0.00 18.73
C PRO A 216 -4.21 -1.12 17.68
N GLN A 217 -3.91 -0.78 16.41
CA GLN A 217 -3.64 -1.76 15.35
C GLN A 217 -2.26 -2.40 15.44
N LEU A 218 -1.35 -1.81 16.22
CA LEU A 218 -0.03 -2.35 16.50
C LEU A 218 -0.17 -3.51 17.50
N ARG A 219 0.59 -4.58 17.28
CA ARG A 219 0.62 -5.77 18.14
C ARG A 219 2.03 -5.93 18.71
N PRO A 220 2.21 -5.93 20.04
CA PRO A 220 3.50 -6.24 20.64
C PRO A 220 3.98 -7.63 20.22
N VAL A 221 5.23 -7.73 19.76
CA VAL A 221 5.92 -9.00 19.50
C VAL A 221 6.76 -9.38 20.72
N ASP A 222 7.50 -8.40 21.25
CA ASP A 222 8.28 -8.51 22.47
C ASP A 222 8.34 -7.16 23.21
N ALA A 223 9.42 -6.91 23.96
CA ALA A 223 9.58 -5.67 24.74
C ALA A 223 10.06 -4.48 23.89
N ASP A 224 10.68 -4.75 22.75
CA ASP A 224 11.38 -3.79 21.90
C ASP A 224 10.79 -3.68 20.49
N GLU A 225 9.76 -4.48 20.16
CA GLU A 225 9.15 -4.54 18.84
C GLU A 225 7.61 -4.61 18.89
N VAL A 226 6.97 -3.89 17.97
CA VAL A 226 5.57 -4.04 17.59
C VAL A 226 5.46 -4.34 16.11
N GLU A 227 4.48 -5.14 15.72
CA GLU A 227 4.14 -5.44 14.32
C GLU A 227 2.75 -4.93 13.95
N PHE A 228 2.48 -4.88 12.65
CA PHE A 228 1.15 -4.66 12.11
C PHE A 228 0.95 -5.37 10.78
N GLY A 229 -0.31 -5.36 10.33
CA GLY A 229 -0.71 -5.96 9.07
C GLY A 229 -1.34 -7.34 9.24
N GLY A 230 -1.76 -7.89 8.12
CA GLY A 230 -2.44 -9.17 8.05
C GLY A 230 -2.44 -9.71 6.62
N TYR A 231 -3.17 -10.80 6.42
CA TYR A 231 -3.35 -11.36 5.09
C TYR A 231 -3.98 -10.30 4.15
N GLN A 232 -3.40 -10.14 2.95
CA GLN A 232 -3.87 -9.18 1.94
C GLN A 232 -3.88 -7.71 2.42
N ASP A 233 -2.82 -7.30 3.13
CA ASP A 233 -2.58 -5.91 3.52
C ASP A 233 -1.06 -5.63 3.58
N LEU A 234 -0.70 -4.35 3.74
CA LEU A 234 0.64 -3.98 4.19
C LEU A 234 0.92 -4.59 5.55
N HIS A 235 2.15 -5.07 5.73
CA HIS A 235 2.66 -5.48 7.03
C HIS A 235 3.98 -4.79 7.31
N GLY A 236 4.36 -4.81 8.58
CA GLY A 236 5.58 -4.14 9.00
C GLY A 236 5.80 -4.27 10.48
N TRP A 237 6.91 -3.69 10.90
CA TRP A 237 7.34 -3.66 12.29
C TRP A 237 7.89 -2.28 12.63
N ILE A 238 7.83 -1.94 13.91
CA ILE A 238 8.46 -0.78 14.53
C ILE A 238 9.20 -1.29 15.75
N ALA A 239 10.51 -1.07 15.82
CA ALA A 239 11.34 -1.57 16.89
C ALA A 239 12.35 -0.53 17.37
N LEU A 240 12.91 -0.74 18.56
CA LEU A 240 14.10 -0.01 18.98
C LEU A 240 15.30 -0.40 18.09
N PRO A 241 16.21 0.55 17.75
CA PRO A 241 17.38 0.24 16.94
C PRO A 241 18.30 -0.80 17.59
N SER A 242 18.32 -0.83 18.93
CA SER A 242 18.99 -1.85 19.71
C SER A 242 18.32 -2.05 21.07
N ARG A 243 18.44 -3.26 21.64
CA ARG A 243 17.92 -3.59 22.99
C ARG A 243 18.49 -2.72 24.11
N ALA A 244 19.66 -2.13 23.91
CA ALA A 244 20.32 -1.26 24.88
C ALA A 244 19.70 0.16 24.94
N GLU A 245 18.86 0.52 23.97
CA GLU A 245 18.23 1.85 23.86
C GLU A 245 16.87 1.93 24.57
N LEU A 246 16.47 0.89 25.30
CA LEU A 246 15.28 0.94 26.14
C LEU A 246 15.54 1.87 27.35
N SER A 247 15.17 3.14 27.19
CA SER A 247 15.24 4.15 28.25
C SER A 247 13.87 4.36 28.90
N ASP A 248 13.85 4.56 30.22
CA ASP A 248 12.67 5.04 30.95
C ASP A 248 12.91 6.51 31.37
N PRO A 249 12.06 7.48 31.00
CA PRO A 249 10.81 7.34 30.25
C PRO A 249 11.00 7.12 28.74
N VAL A 250 10.12 6.32 28.16
CA VAL A 250 9.89 6.31 26.70
C VAL A 250 9.15 7.60 26.33
N THR A 251 9.58 8.26 25.26
CA THR A 251 9.00 9.52 24.80
C THR A 251 8.84 9.54 23.29
N ASP A 252 8.12 10.53 22.78
CA ASP A 252 7.97 10.77 21.33
C ASP A 252 9.32 11.07 20.62
N SER A 253 10.39 11.34 21.38
CA SER A 253 11.76 11.51 20.85
C SER A 253 12.60 10.23 20.83
N THR A 254 12.12 9.14 21.44
CA THR A 254 12.81 7.83 21.43
C THR A 254 13.03 7.40 19.99
N ARG A 255 14.27 7.02 19.65
CA ARG A 255 14.61 6.54 18.30
C ARG A 255 14.00 5.18 18.06
N VAL A 256 13.52 4.97 16.84
CA VAL A 256 12.96 3.72 16.35
C VAL A 256 13.43 3.45 14.94
N CYS A 257 13.46 2.17 14.59
CA CYS A 257 13.52 1.69 13.23
C CYS A 257 12.15 1.14 12.85
N ALA A 258 11.73 1.33 11.60
CA ALA A 258 10.54 0.66 11.08
C ALA A 258 10.77 0.16 9.66
N GLN A 259 10.05 -0.89 9.31
CA GLN A 259 9.97 -1.40 7.95
C GLN A 259 8.53 -1.72 7.60
N VAL A 260 8.12 -1.35 6.39
CA VAL A 260 6.81 -1.68 5.81
C VAL A 260 7.01 -2.38 4.47
N ALA A 261 6.42 -3.55 4.32
CA ALA A 261 6.50 -4.35 3.10
C ALA A 261 5.28 -5.28 2.95
N PRO A 262 5.01 -5.80 1.74
CA PRO A 262 5.43 -5.25 0.46
C PRO A 262 4.63 -3.98 0.15
N ALA A 263 5.30 -2.88 -0.19
CA ALA A 263 4.65 -1.66 -0.66
C ALA A 263 4.62 -1.62 -2.20
N GLY A 264 3.47 -1.30 -2.80
CA GLY A 264 3.35 -0.98 -4.22
C GLY A 264 3.75 0.47 -4.51
N VAL A 265 4.17 0.78 -5.74
CA VAL A 265 4.53 2.17 -6.10
C VAL A 265 3.32 3.11 -6.00
N ASP A 266 2.13 2.64 -6.36
CA ASP A 266 0.89 3.43 -6.26
C ASP A 266 0.58 3.81 -4.81
N PHE A 267 0.80 2.88 -3.87
CA PHE A 267 0.68 3.19 -2.45
C PHE A 267 1.69 4.25 -2.01
N LEU A 268 2.96 4.11 -2.43
CA LEU A 268 4.01 5.09 -2.09
C LEU A 268 3.69 6.48 -2.64
N LEU A 269 3.20 6.57 -3.88
CA LEU A 269 2.77 7.82 -4.48
C LEU A 269 1.62 8.46 -3.68
N ALA A 270 0.59 7.67 -3.34
CA ALA A 270 -0.53 8.17 -2.54
C ALA A 270 -0.12 8.57 -1.10
N ALA A 271 0.90 7.92 -0.54
CA ALA A 271 1.38 8.18 0.82
C ALA A 271 2.42 9.29 0.91
N ALA A 272 2.96 9.79 -0.21
CA ALA A 272 4.16 10.65 -0.22
C ALA A 272 4.07 11.88 0.68
N ALA A 273 2.92 12.57 0.69
CA ALA A 273 2.69 13.74 1.53
C ALA A 273 2.75 13.44 3.05
N HIS A 274 2.63 12.17 3.44
CA HIS A 274 2.73 11.72 4.83
C HIS A 274 4.14 11.22 5.21
N LEU A 275 5.06 11.16 4.24
CA LEU A 275 6.42 10.65 4.41
C LEU A 275 7.49 11.76 4.40
N VAL A 276 7.10 13.03 4.47
CA VAL A 276 7.99 14.22 4.42
C VAL A 276 8.18 14.91 5.76
#